data_AF-A0AAD5HDC0-F1
#
_entry.id   AF-A0AAD5HDC0-F1
#
_cell.length_a   1.000
_cell.length_b   1.000
_cell.length_c   1.000
_cell.angle_alpha   90.00
_cell.angle_beta   90.00
_cell.angle_gamma   90.00
#
_symmetry.space_group_name_H-M   'P 1'
#
loop_
_entity.id
_entity.type
_entity.pdbx_description
1 polymer ?
#
loop_
_entity_poly.entity_id
_entity_poly.type
_entity_poly.pdbx_seq_one_letter_code
_entity_poly.pdbx_strand_id
1 'polypeptide(L)'
;MGNSSRCTSTHSSMKEYRERELKWLSVVSKMDVGTVEKDNKLKKLVRSGIPASIRAKSWQFLSRSREYQKPGLYKTLLQGAKSSVHDVIEQDVARCYPNHVHFMRRDGEGQNDLRDVLSAYAQYNPDLGYCQGMHCLAGCMLMQMPAEDAFWLLVATVDRYLKGYFDPSLSQIRIDTVVIGELLREHQPKLARHLESNGVTPIMYIPSWFLTAFTLSLPWSSVLRLWDVFYFEGVKVFYRITLAILEICKDHLLQNCPSNSELLAFLLHIPHKYLGPDLLLETAFRIKLSKSDIAKYARKASIKDASVAGLPFEPGLENLKVGQNQSTSSLPSLKSLSGISKRVKPHRSQTSGPHTLPKSSHLT
;
A
#
# COMPACT_ATOMS: atom_id res chain seq x y z
N MET A 1 49.25 -8.93 -16.41
CA MET A 1 48.10 -8.57 -17.28
C MET A 1 46.82 -8.94 -16.54
N GLY A 2 46.11 -7.98 -15.95
CA GLY A 2 44.97 -8.34 -15.09
C GLY A 2 44.22 -7.17 -14.45
N ASN A 3 44.00 -6.07 -15.19
CA ASN A 3 43.21 -4.93 -14.68
C ASN A 3 42.22 -4.32 -15.67
N SER A 4 42.03 -4.92 -16.86
CA SER A 4 41.13 -4.36 -17.88
C SER A 4 39.69 -4.88 -17.78
N SER A 5 39.43 -6.00 -17.09
CA SER A 5 38.12 -6.67 -17.11
C SER A 5 37.11 -6.10 -16.10
N ARG A 6 37.58 -5.43 -15.03
CA ARG A 6 36.71 -4.87 -13.99
C ARG A 6 36.12 -3.52 -14.40
N CYS A 7 36.89 -2.72 -15.15
CA CYS A 7 36.46 -1.40 -15.63
C CYS A 7 35.46 -1.48 -16.79
N THR A 8 35.62 -2.48 -17.68
CA THR A 8 34.69 -2.71 -18.80
C THR A 8 33.31 -3.21 -18.34
N SER A 9 33.27 -4.05 -17.30
CA SER A 9 32.02 -4.53 -16.68
C SER A 9 31.21 -3.40 -16.05
N THR A 10 31.85 -2.47 -15.35
CA THR A 10 31.19 -1.29 -14.76
C THR A 10 30.74 -0.26 -15.79
N HIS A 11 31.47 -0.10 -16.89
CA HIS A 11 31.06 0.78 -17.99
C HIS A 11 29.87 0.21 -18.79
N SER A 12 29.83 -1.11 -19.04
CA SER A 12 28.68 -1.76 -19.67
C SER A 12 27.42 -1.63 -18.81
N SER A 13 27.54 -1.87 -17.50
CA SER A 13 26.39 -1.77 -16.59
C SER A 13 25.85 -0.34 -16.46
N MET A 14 26.71 0.68 -16.45
CA MET A 14 26.28 2.08 -16.47
C MET A 14 25.60 2.48 -17.79
N LYS A 15 26.10 2.00 -18.92
CA LYS A 15 25.48 2.24 -20.23
C LYS A 15 24.09 1.60 -20.30
N GLU A 16 23.97 0.34 -19.88
CA GLU A 16 22.70 -0.38 -19.82
C GLU A 16 21.68 0.31 -18.89
N TYR A 17 22.15 0.84 -17.75
CA TYR A 17 21.31 1.62 -16.84
C TYR A 17 20.76 2.88 -17.51
N ARG A 18 21.62 3.66 -18.17
CA ARG A 18 21.22 4.90 -18.88
C ARG A 18 20.26 4.60 -20.03
N GLU A 19 20.51 3.56 -20.81
CA GLU A 19 19.59 3.15 -21.87
C GLU A 19 18.21 2.77 -21.32
N ARG A 20 18.17 2.10 -20.16
CA ARG A 20 16.92 1.75 -19.47
C ARG A 20 16.20 2.99 -18.94
N GLU A 21 16.94 3.94 -18.38
CA GLU A 21 16.42 5.22 -17.91
C GLU A 21 15.79 6.02 -19.06
N LEU A 22 16.48 6.14 -20.21
CA LEU A 22 15.95 6.80 -21.40
C LEU A 22 14.68 6.14 -21.94
N LYS A 23 14.63 4.79 -21.92
CA LYS A 23 13.42 4.04 -22.28
C LYS A 23 12.25 4.41 -21.35
N TRP A 24 12.49 4.44 -20.04
CA TRP A 24 11.48 4.82 -19.05
C TRP A 24 11.02 6.27 -19.18
N LEU A 25 11.94 7.20 -19.42
CA LEU A 25 11.61 8.60 -19.69
C LEU A 25 10.69 8.73 -20.92
N SER A 26 10.99 7.99 -21.99
CA SER A 26 10.13 7.97 -23.18
C SER A 26 8.75 7.38 -22.90
N VAL A 27 8.66 6.31 -22.10
CA VAL A 27 7.36 5.71 -21.71
C VAL A 27 6.52 6.71 -20.92
N VAL A 28 7.07 7.27 -19.85
CA VAL A 28 6.35 8.17 -18.93
C VAL A 28 5.95 9.49 -19.60
N SER A 29 6.69 9.95 -20.62
CA SER A 29 6.40 11.21 -21.32
C SER A 29 5.47 11.07 -22.51
N LYS A 30 5.46 9.92 -23.21
CA LYS A 30 4.79 9.79 -24.52
C LYS A 30 3.61 8.82 -24.52
N MET A 31 3.50 7.92 -23.55
CA MET A 31 2.46 6.92 -23.55
C MET A 31 1.30 7.32 -22.64
N ASP A 32 0.07 7.08 -23.11
CA ASP A 32 -1.10 7.12 -22.26
C ASP A 32 -1.20 5.85 -21.39
N VAL A 33 -1.64 6.00 -20.14
CA VAL A 33 -1.65 4.90 -19.17
C VAL A 33 -2.64 3.78 -19.56
N GLY A 34 -3.71 4.09 -20.32
CA GLY A 34 -4.64 3.08 -20.81
C GLY A 34 -4.03 2.17 -21.90
N THR A 35 -3.11 2.71 -22.69
CA THR A 35 -2.38 1.96 -23.73
C THR A 35 -1.32 1.03 -23.12
N VAL A 36 -0.81 1.41 -21.95
CA VAL A 36 0.32 0.79 -21.24
C VAL A 36 -0.02 -0.54 -20.56
N GLU A 37 -1.23 -0.69 -20.01
CA GLU A 37 -1.61 -1.89 -19.23
C GLU A 37 -1.59 -3.20 -20.04
N LYS A 38 -1.63 -3.11 -21.37
CA LYS A 38 -1.66 -4.27 -22.29
C LYS A 38 -0.33 -4.48 -23.02
N ASP A 39 0.66 -3.62 -22.82
CA ASP A 39 1.91 -3.68 -23.56
C ASP A 39 2.85 -4.75 -22.97
N ASN A 40 3.01 -5.86 -23.69
CA ASN A 40 3.93 -6.94 -23.32
C ASN A 40 5.40 -6.48 -23.27
N LYS A 41 5.81 -5.49 -24.07
CA LYS A 41 7.17 -4.91 -24.00
C LYS A 41 7.34 -4.13 -22.71
N LEU A 42 6.35 -3.32 -22.35
CA LEU A 42 6.39 -2.58 -21.09
C LEU A 42 6.32 -3.50 -19.87
N LYS A 43 5.52 -4.57 -19.93
CA LYS A 43 5.52 -5.62 -18.91
C LYS A 43 6.91 -6.21 -18.72
N LYS A 44 7.62 -6.55 -19.80
CA LYS A 44 9.01 -7.03 -19.73
C LYS A 44 9.94 -5.96 -19.14
N LEU A 45 9.76 -4.69 -19.53
CA LEU A 45 10.55 -3.57 -19.02
C LEU A 45 10.36 -3.39 -17.50
N VAL A 46 9.13 -3.38 -17.00
CA VAL A 46 8.79 -3.33 -15.57
C VAL A 46 9.39 -4.52 -14.81
N ARG A 47 9.25 -5.72 -15.37
CA ARG A 47 9.82 -6.94 -14.79
C ARG A 47 11.35 -6.97 -14.80
N SER A 48 12.01 -6.20 -15.67
CA SER A 48 13.47 -6.00 -15.63
C SER A 48 13.91 -4.91 -14.65
N GLY A 49 12.97 -4.04 -14.26
CA GLY A 49 13.08 -3.07 -13.18
C GLY A 49 13.24 -1.63 -13.57
N ILE A 50 12.76 -0.78 -12.67
CA ILE A 50 12.69 0.66 -12.87
C ILE A 50 13.93 1.30 -12.25
N PRO A 51 14.71 2.09 -13.01
CA PRO A 51 15.82 2.87 -12.48
C PRO A 51 15.39 3.78 -11.33
N ALA A 52 16.26 3.94 -10.33
CA ALA A 52 15.92 4.72 -9.13
C ALA A 52 15.59 6.19 -9.43
N SER A 53 16.33 6.79 -10.37
CA SER A 53 16.15 8.18 -10.83
C SER A 53 14.78 8.49 -11.43
N ILE A 54 14.08 7.48 -11.97
CA ILE A 54 12.77 7.66 -12.62
C ILE A 54 11.63 7.00 -11.85
N ARG A 55 11.94 6.26 -10.77
CA ARG A 55 10.96 5.42 -10.06
C ARG A 55 9.77 6.22 -9.55
N ALA A 56 9.99 7.37 -8.94
CA ALA A 56 8.91 8.24 -8.46
C ALA A 56 7.89 8.56 -9.57
N LYS A 57 8.38 9.07 -10.71
CA LYS A 57 7.53 9.41 -11.86
C LYS A 57 6.87 8.18 -12.47
N SER A 58 7.58 7.06 -12.55
CA SER A 58 7.05 5.80 -13.07
C SER A 58 5.95 5.23 -12.18
N TRP A 59 6.11 5.24 -10.85
CA TRP A 59 5.07 4.78 -9.91
C TRP A 59 3.83 5.67 -9.97
N GLN A 60 3.98 6.99 -10.00
CA GLN A 60 2.86 7.91 -10.18
C GLN A 60 2.14 7.71 -11.52
N PHE A 61 2.89 7.46 -12.59
CA PHE A 61 2.35 7.18 -13.92
C PHE A 61 1.57 5.86 -13.94
N LEU A 62 2.16 4.78 -13.45
CA LEU A 62 1.55 3.45 -13.43
C LEU A 62 0.34 3.37 -12.50
N SER A 63 0.38 4.03 -11.35
CA SER A 63 -0.73 4.07 -10.39
C SER A 63 -1.86 5.01 -10.79
N ARG A 64 -1.62 5.88 -11.79
CA ARG A 64 -2.49 7.00 -12.16
C ARG A 64 -2.78 7.94 -10.99
N SER A 65 -1.81 8.13 -10.08
CA SER A 65 -2.02 8.99 -8.91
C SER A 65 -2.38 10.43 -9.27
N ARG A 66 -1.94 10.90 -10.44
CA ARG A 66 -2.30 12.21 -10.99
C ARG A 66 -3.80 12.39 -11.26
N GLU A 67 -4.55 11.32 -11.50
CA GLU A 67 -6.02 11.38 -11.68
C GLU A 67 -6.75 11.75 -10.38
N TYR A 68 -6.11 11.51 -9.23
CA TYR A 68 -6.65 11.85 -7.91
C TYR A 68 -6.29 13.28 -7.49
N GLN A 69 -5.23 13.84 -8.07
CA GLN A 69 -4.67 15.12 -7.66
C GLN A 69 -5.69 16.25 -7.78
N LYS A 70 -5.90 16.95 -6.66
CA LYS A 70 -6.72 18.16 -6.59
C LYS A 70 -5.83 19.30 -6.08
N PRO A 71 -5.50 20.30 -6.93
CA PRO A 71 -4.60 21.38 -6.55
C PRO A 71 -4.98 22.03 -5.22
N GLY A 72 -4.02 22.11 -4.30
CA GLY A 72 -4.18 22.74 -2.98
C GLY A 72 -4.97 21.93 -1.95
N LEU A 73 -5.56 20.78 -2.31
CA LEU A 73 -6.34 19.99 -1.36
C LEU A 73 -5.45 19.41 -0.24
N TYR A 74 -4.27 18.88 -0.57
CA TYR A 74 -3.34 18.35 0.44
C TYR A 74 -3.01 19.41 1.50
N LYS A 75 -2.62 20.62 1.05
CA LYS A 75 -2.36 21.76 1.95
C LYS A 75 -3.58 22.14 2.79
N THR A 76 -4.79 22.02 2.25
CA THR A 76 -6.04 22.31 2.98
C THR A 76 -6.30 21.27 4.06
N LEU A 77 -6.08 19.99 3.76
CA LEU A 77 -6.24 18.89 4.73
C LEU A 77 -5.26 19.03 5.90
N LEU A 78 -4.03 19.50 5.67
CA LEU A 78 -3.06 19.75 6.75
C LEU A 78 -3.50 20.85 7.73
N GLN A 79 -4.42 21.74 7.32
CA GLN A 79 -4.97 22.79 8.18
C GLN A 79 -6.17 22.30 9.01
N GLY A 80 -6.66 21.09 8.75
CA GLY A 80 -7.78 20.52 9.47
C GLY A 80 -7.45 20.22 10.93
N ALA A 81 -8.51 20.07 11.74
CA ALA A 81 -8.36 19.73 13.14
C ALA A 81 -7.72 18.34 13.31
N LYS A 82 -6.97 18.15 14.41
CA LYS A 82 -6.43 16.84 14.77
C LYS A 82 -7.56 15.82 14.89
N SER A 83 -7.42 14.71 14.16
CA SER A 83 -8.37 13.60 14.18
C SER A 83 -8.18 12.73 15.43
N SER A 84 -9.18 11.91 15.75
CA SER A 84 -9.11 10.96 16.88
C SER A 84 -8.01 9.90 16.73
N VAL A 85 -7.48 9.71 15.51
CA VAL A 85 -6.43 8.74 15.20
C VAL A 85 -5.02 9.33 15.28
N HIS A 86 -4.88 10.61 15.64
CA HIS A 86 -3.59 11.30 15.74
C HIS A 86 -2.57 10.52 16.60
N ASP A 87 -2.95 10.08 17.78
CA ASP A 87 -2.02 9.41 18.69
C ASP A 87 -1.59 8.03 18.18
N VAL A 88 -2.47 7.35 17.43
CA VAL A 88 -2.13 6.10 16.74
C VAL A 88 -1.13 6.37 15.62
N ILE A 89 -1.31 7.45 14.87
CA ILE A 89 -0.37 7.89 13.84
C ILE A 89 1.00 8.20 14.45
N GLU A 90 1.08 8.94 15.57
CA GLU A 90 2.37 9.25 16.22
C GLU A 90 3.14 8.00 16.63
N GLN A 91 2.45 7.01 17.21
CA GLN A 91 3.07 5.75 17.61
C GLN A 91 3.66 5.01 16.40
N ASP A 92 2.95 5.03 15.28
CA ASP A 92 3.37 4.38 14.05
C ASP A 92 4.49 5.14 13.33
N VAL A 93 4.46 6.47 13.34
CA VAL A 93 5.54 7.34 12.84
C VAL A 93 6.85 7.04 13.58
N ALA A 94 6.80 6.93 14.91
CA ALA A 94 8.00 6.72 15.74
C ALA A 94 8.72 5.39 15.45
N ARG A 95 8.01 4.37 14.95
CA ARG A 95 8.56 3.06 14.62
C ARG A 95 8.70 2.79 13.12
N CYS A 96 8.37 3.76 12.27
CA CYS A 96 8.43 3.59 10.81
C CYS A 96 9.88 3.74 10.32
N TYR A 97 10.47 2.62 9.84
CA TYR A 97 11.84 2.56 9.32
C TYR A 97 12.89 3.27 10.22
N PRO A 98 13.00 2.90 11.51
CA PRO A 98 13.72 3.69 12.53
C PRO A 98 15.22 3.84 12.26
N ASN A 99 15.78 2.96 11.44
CA ASN A 99 17.20 2.97 11.08
C ASN A 99 17.47 3.62 9.72
N HIS A 100 16.44 4.11 9.02
CA HIS A 100 16.59 4.74 7.72
C HIS A 100 16.91 6.22 7.87
N VAL A 101 17.87 6.73 7.09
CA VAL A 101 18.37 8.12 7.18
C VAL A 101 17.26 9.18 7.11
N HIS A 102 16.19 8.89 6.38
CA HIS A 102 15.05 9.80 6.25
C HIS A 102 14.16 9.87 7.51
N PHE A 103 14.09 8.80 8.32
CA PHE A 103 13.15 8.67 9.44
C PHE A 103 13.82 8.50 10.82
N MET A 104 15.14 8.27 10.86
CA MET A 104 15.87 7.96 12.10
C MET A 104 15.94 9.12 13.10
N ARG A 105 15.79 10.37 12.63
CA ARG A 105 15.76 11.53 13.52
C ARG A 105 14.35 11.71 14.07
N ARG A 106 14.20 11.54 15.39
CA ARG A 106 12.96 11.85 16.11
C ARG A 106 12.53 13.30 15.83
N ASP A 107 11.26 13.48 15.47
CA ASP A 107 10.68 14.78 15.09
C ASP A 107 11.43 15.48 13.93
N GLY A 108 12.17 14.69 13.14
CA GLY A 108 12.84 15.13 11.93
C GLY A 108 11.88 15.31 10.76
N GLU A 109 12.39 15.86 9.67
CA GLU A 109 11.59 16.19 8.47
C GLU A 109 10.83 14.97 7.94
N GLY A 110 11.47 13.81 7.78
CA GLY A 110 10.77 12.62 7.29
C GLY A 110 9.70 12.07 8.23
N GLN A 111 9.86 12.21 9.56
CA GLN A 111 8.78 11.86 10.50
C GLN A 111 7.62 12.84 10.43
N ASN A 112 7.92 14.14 10.24
CA ASN A 112 6.91 15.18 10.06
C ASN A 112 6.14 14.98 8.75
N ASP A 113 6.85 14.74 7.64
CA ASP A 113 6.23 14.43 6.35
C ASP A 113 5.35 13.18 6.42
N LEU A 114 5.81 12.13 7.11
CA LEU A 114 5.01 10.91 7.31
C LEU A 114 3.74 11.20 8.11
N ARG A 115 3.85 11.95 9.22
CA ARG A 115 2.70 12.37 10.02
C ARG A 115 1.71 13.17 9.18
N ASP A 116 2.20 14.11 8.39
CA ASP A 116 1.37 14.99 7.55
C ASP A 116 0.65 14.21 6.46
N VAL A 117 1.34 13.30 5.77
CA VAL A 117 0.73 12.41 4.77
C VAL A 117 -0.39 11.56 5.38
N LEU A 118 -0.14 10.92 6.53
CA LEU A 118 -1.11 10.04 7.18
C LEU A 118 -2.30 10.81 7.77
N SER A 119 -2.03 11.98 8.37
CA SER A 119 -3.07 12.85 8.92
C SER A 119 -3.97 13.43 7.82
N ALA A 120 -3.36 13.86 6.70
CA ALA A 120 -4.11 14.30 5.54
C ALA A 120 -4.95 13.16 4.94
N TYR A 121 -4.41 11.94 4.87
CA TYR A 121 -5.16 10.78 4.38
C TYR A 121 -6.39 10.47 5.24
N ALA A 122 -6.22 10.46 6.56
CA ALA A 122 -7.32 10.23 7.50
C ALA A 122 -8.46 11.27 7.35
N GLN A 123 -8.12 12.50 6.97
CA GLN A 123 -9.11 13.55 6.68
C GLN A 123 -9.69 13.47 5.27
N TYR A 124 -8.90 13.01 4.29
CA TYR A 124 -9.32 12.85 2.91
C TYR A 124 -10.43 11.79 2.77
N ASN A 125 -10.30 10.69 3.51
CA ASN A 125 -11.28 9.60 3.54
C ASN A 125 -11.69 9.31 4.99
N PRO A 126 -12.62 10.08 5.58
CA PRO A 126 -13.00 9.93 6.98
C PRO A 126 -13.74 8.61 7.28
N ASP A 127 -14.37 8.00 6.27
CA ASP A 127 -15.07 6.72 6.43
C ASP A 127 -14.09 5.56 6.66
N LEU A 128 -12.94 5.58 5.98
CA LEU A 128 -11.87 4.61 6.18
C LEU A 128 -10.91 5.03 7.30
N GLY A 129 -10.58 6.33 7.36
CA GLY A 129 -9.63 6.92 8.28
C GLY A 129 -8.20 6.41 8.09
N TYR A 130 -7.45 6.40 9.18
CA TYR A 130 -6.13 5.79 9.26
C TYR A 130 -6.22 4.35 9.77
N CYS A 131 -5.54 3.44 9.09
CA CYS A 131 -5.40 2.04 9.53
C CYS A 131 -3.91 1.68 9.67
N GLN A 132 -3.59 0.90 10.71
CA GLN A 132 -2.23 0.43 10.93
C GLN A 132 -1.70 -0.36 9.72
N GLY A 133 -0.48 -0.04 9.31
CA GLY A 133 0.14 -0.55 8.10
C GLY A 133 0.25 0.51 6.99
N MET A 134 -0.64 1.51 6.98
CA MET A 134 -0.54 2.64 6.02
C MET A 134 0.75 3.44 6.19
N HIS A 135 1.28 3.57 7.41
CA HIS A 135 2.57 4.22 7.67
C HIS A 135 3.73 3.55 6.93
N CYS A 136 3.72 2.21 6.81
CA CYS A 136 4.74 1.47 6.07
C CYS A 136 4.68 1.80 4.58
N LEU A 137 3.47 1.90 4.02
CA LEU A 137 3.26 2.28 2.62
C LEU A 137 3.72 3.72 2.37
N ALA A 138 3.23 4.67 3.17
CA ALA A 138 3.57 6.09 3.06
C ALA A 138 5.08 6.33 3.24
N GLY A 139 5.70 5.68 4.22
CA GLY A 139 7.14 5.77 4.43
C GLY A 139 7.95 5.25 3.25
N CYS A 140 7.54 4.14 2.62
CA CYS A 140 8.16 3.64 1.39
C CYS A 140 8.06 4.66 0.25
N MET A 141 6.90 5.30 0.10
CA MET A 141 6.67 6.34 -0.93
C MET A 141 7.51 7.59 -0.69
N LEU A 142 7.60 8.07 0.57
CA LEU A 142 8.40 9.23 0.96
C LEU A 142 9.90 9.05 0.71
N MET A 143 10.41 7.82 0.75
CA MET A 143 11.79 7.54 0.34
C MET A 143 12.04 7.76 -1.16
N GLN A 144 10.98 7.86 -1.97
CA GLN A 144 11.09 8.03 -3.43
C GLN A 144 10.63 9.42 -3.90
N MET A 145 9.72 10.11 -3.19
CA MET A 145 9.10 11.35 -3.65
C MET A 145 8.71 12.29 -2.51
N PRO A 146 8.46 13.58 -2.80
CA PRO A 146 8.00 14.55 -1.80
C PRO A 146 6.64 14.19 -1.18
N ALA A 147 6.33 14.80 -0.03
CA ALA A 147 5.15 14.48 0.77
C ALA A 147 3.81 14.55 0.01
N GLU A 148 3.55 15.61 -0.76
CA GLU A 148 2.29 15.73 -1.50
C GLU A 148 2.16 14.64 -2.59
N ASP A 149 3.25 14.33 -3.29
CA ASP A 149 3.27 13.24 -4.29
C ASP A 149 3.03 11.88 -3.62
N ALA A 150 3.63 11.64 -2.45
CA ALA A 150 3.44 10.43 -1.67
C ALA A 150 1.99 10.31 -1.16
N PHE A 151 1.38 11.42 -0.71
CA PHE A 151 -0.03 11.46 -0.34
C PHE A 151 -0.95 11.03 -1.49
N TRP A 152 -0.77 11.60 -2.68
CA TRP A 152 -1.59 11.22 -3.83
C TRP A 152 -1.34 9.80 -4.32
N LEU A 153 -0.10 9.32 -4.21
CA LEU A 153 0.21 7.92 -4.49
C LEU A 153 -0.43 6.98 -3.47
N LEU A 154 -0.48 7.35 -2.19
CA LEU A 154 -1.17 6.59 -1.14
C LEU A 154 -2.67 6.50 -1.43
N VAL A 155 -3.31 7.63 -1.77
CA VAL A 155 -4.73 7.68 -2.18
C VAL A 155 -4.99 6.72 -3.33
N ALA A 156 -4.23 6.84 -4.43
CA ALA A 156 -4.42 5.96 -5.58
C ALA A 156 -4.12 4.49 -5.25
N THR A 157 -3.15 4.22 -4.38
CA THR A 157 -2.79 2.85 -3.96
C THR A 157 -3.94 2.21 -3.19
N VAL A 158 -4.49 2.88 -2.18
CA VAL A 158 -5.60 2.35 -1.37
C VAL A 158 -6.88 2.24 -2.21
N ASP A 159 -7.23 3.31 -2.93
CA ASP A 159 -8.49 3.36 -3.68
C ASP A 159 -8.52 2.42 -4.88
N ARG A 160 -7.39 2.18 -5.56
CA ARG A 160 -7.39 1.34 -6.77
C ARG A 160 -6.98 -0.09 -6.50
N TYR A 161 -5.96 -0.29 -5.66
CA TYR A 161 -5.28 -1.57 -5.55
C TYR A 161 -5.63 -2.32 -4.26
N LEU A 162 -5.92 -1.63 -3.17
CA LEU A 162 -6.06 -2.22 -1.83
C LEU A 162 -7.46 -1.97 -1.23
N LYS A 163 -8.51 -1.96 -2.05
CA LYS A 163 -9.89 -1.80 -1.56
C LYS A 163 -10.24 -2.94 -0.60
N GLY A 164 -10.81 -2.60 0.55
CA GLY A 164 -11.18 -3.58 1.59
C GLY A 164 -10.00 -4.20 2.37
N TYR A 165 -8.76 -3.74 2.15
CA TYR A 165 -7.63 -4.20 2.97
C TYR A 165 -7.65 -3.57 4.36
N PHE A 166 -8.04 -2.30 4.44
CA PHE A 166 -7.93 -1.47 5.64
C PHE A 166 -9.27 -1.21 6.34
N ASP A 167 -10.35 -1.85 5.89
CA ASP A 167 -11.63 -1.74 6.60
C ASP A 167 -11.53 -2.38 8.00
N PRO A 168 -12.35 -1.98 8.99
CA PRO A 168 -12.25 -2.50 10.36
C PRO A 168 -12.38 -4.01 10.48
N SER A 169 -13.07 -4.63 9.52
CA SER A 169 -13.20 -6.07 9.49
C SER A 169 -12.01 -6.74 8.80
N LEU A 170 -11.12 -6.05 8.07
CA LEU A 170 -10.09 -6.68 7.24
C LEU A 170 -10.69 -7.70 6.24
N SER A 171 -11.83 -7.32 5.64
CA SER A 171 -12.64 -8.22 4.81
C SER A 171 -11.83 -8.85 3.69
N GLN A 172 -11.02 -8.05 3.00
CA GLN A 172 -10.23 -8.52 1.87
C GLN A 172 -9.07 -9.42 2.31
N ILE A 173 -8.45 -9.12 3.44
CA ILE A 173 -7.36 -9.95 3.98
C ILE A 173 -7.87 -11.35 4.32
N ARG A 174 -9.07 -11.48 4.92
CA ARG A 174 -9.67 -12.80 5.17
C ARG A 174 -9.87 -13.58 3.88
N ILE A 175 -10.45 -12.96 2.85
CA ILE A 175 -10.61 -13.59 1.53
C ILE A 175 -9.26 -14.05 0.98
N ASP A 176 -8.25 -13.18 1.04
CA ASP A 176 -6.90 -13.46 0.56
C ASP A 176 -6.25 -14.64 1.30
N THR A 177 -6.48 -14.77 2.61
CA THR A 177 -5.94 -15.88 3.40
C THR A 177 -6.53 -17.22 2.98
N VAL A 178 -7.82 -17.26 2.66
CA VAL A 178 -8.47 -18.47 2.13
C VAL A 178 -7.92 -18.80 0.74
N VAL A 179 -7.81 -17.79 -0.14
CA VAL A 179 -7.26 -17.98 -1.48
C VAL A 179 -5.83 -18.49 -1.43
N ILE A 180 -4.97 -17.93 -0.58
CA ILE A 180 -3.60 -18.41 -0.38
C ILE A 180 -3.59 -19.85 0.14
N GLY A 181 -4.47 -20.21 1.07
CA GLY A 181 -4.58 -21.59 1.55
C GLY A 181 -4.89 -22.58 0.41
N GLU A 182 -5.86 -22.25 -0.45
CA GLU A 182 -6.20 -23.07 -1.62
C GLU A 182 -5.05 -23.14 -2.64
N LEU A 183 -4.44 -22.00 -2.96
CA LEU A 183 -3.30 -21.95 -3.86
C LEU A 183 -2.09 -22.73 -3.31
N LEU A 184 -1.87 -22.70 -2.00
CA LEU A 184 -0.79 -23.44 -1.37
C LEU A 184 -1.03 -24.95 -1.46
N ARG A 185 -2.28 -25.40 -1.25
CA ARG A 185 -2.67 -26.80 -1.46
C ARG A 185 -2.45 -27.25 -2.90
N GLU A 186 -2.73 -26.39 -3.87
CA GLU A 186 -2.56 -26.67 -5.30
C GLU A 186 -1.08 -26.73 -5.71
N HIS A 187 -0.30 -25.72 -5.33
CA HIS A 187 1.08 -25.56 -5.81
C HIS A 187 2.11 -26.31 -4.93
N GLN A 188 1.87 -26.45 -3.63
CA GLN A 188 2.83 -27.04 -2.68
C GLN A 188 2.13 -27.93 -1.62
N PRO A 189 1.47 -29.03 -2.03
CA PRO A 189 0.61 -29.83 -1.14
C PRO A 189 1.32 -30.47 0.06
N LYS A 190 2.64 -30.70 -0.03
CA LYS A 190 3.44 -31.18 1.10
C LYS A 190 3.58 -30.10 2.18
N LEU A 191 3.90 -28.87 1.77
CA LEU A 191 4.04 -27.74 2.69
C LEU A 191 2.68 -27.35 3.29
N ALA A 192 1.63 -27.32 2.47
CA ALA A 192 0.26 -27.05 2.93
C ALA A 192 -0.12 -27.99 4.09
N ARG A 193 0.03 -29.31 3.89
CA ARG A 193 -0.25 -30.30 4.94
C ARG A 193 0.60 -30.11 6.18
N HIS A 194 1.90 -29.83 6.03
CA HIS A 194 2.78 -29.61 7.17
C HIS A 194 2.34 -28.41 8.03
N LEU A 195 1.99 -27.28 7.39
CA LEU A 195 1.47 -26.12 8.10
C LEU A 195 0.13 -26.41 8.78
N GLU A 196 -0.80 -27.04 8.06
CA GLU A 196 -2.15 -27.37 8.56
C GLU A 196 -2.10 -28.37 9.73
N SER A 197 -1.28 -29.42 9.64
CA SER A 197 -1.08 -30.39 10.72
C SER A 197 -0.47 -29.76 11.98
N ASN A 198 0.24 -28.64 11.82
CA ASN A 198 0.77 -27.84 12.91
C ASN A 198 -0.13 -26.66 13.30
N GLY A 199 -1.36 -26.58 12.79
CA GLY A 199 -2.30 -25.50 13.12
C GLY A 199 -1.89 -24.12 12.61
N VAL A 200 -0.93 -24.04 11.69
CA VAL A 200 -0.50 -22.79 11.07
C VAL A 200 -1.37 -22.49 9.86
N THR A 201 -2.13 -21.41 9.93
CA THR A 201 -3.05 -20.99 8.86
C THR A 201 -2.62 -19.64 8.27
N PRO A 202 -2.97 -19.34 7.00
CA PRO A 202 -2.50 -18.11 6.33
C PRO A 202 -2.84 -16.80 7.06
N ILE A 203 -3.96 -16.73 7.79
CA ILE A 203 -4.35 -15.54 8.58
C ILE A 203 -3.28 -15.13 9.62
N MET A 204 -2.41 -16.06 10.02
CA MET A 204 -1.37 -15.79 11.02
C MET A 204 -0.16 -15.02 10.46
N TYR A 205 0.09 -15.04 9.14
CA TYR A 205 1.27 -14.39 8.53
C TYR A 205 0.94 -13.45 7.37
N ILE A 206 -0.14 -13.71 6.62
CA ILE A 206 -0.54 -12.90 5.46
C ILE A 206 -0.85 -11.43 5.80
N PRO A 207 -1.52 -11.08 6.91
CA PRO A 207 -1.80 -9.68 7.22
C PRO A 207 -0.52 -8.82 7.27
N SER A 208 0.56 -9.36 7.87
CA SER A 208 1.85 -8.66 7.97
C SER A 208 2.48 -8.40 6.59
N TRP A 209 2.27 -9.32 5.64
CA TRP A 209 2.79 -9.22 4.28
C TRP A 209 1.92 -8.31 3.41
N PHE A 210 0.60 -8.41 3.50
CA PHE A 210 -0.33 -7.79 2.54
C PHE A 210 -0.68 -6.35 2.92
N LEU A 211 -0.95 -6.07 4.20
CA LEU A 211 -1.27 -4.71 4.67
C LEU A 211 -0.11 -3.73 4.47
N THR A 212 1.12 -4.25 4.49
CA THR A 212 2.34 -3.46 4.34
C THR A 212 2.95 -3.58 2.94
N ALA A 213 2.27 -4.25 2.00
CA ALA A 213 2.78 -4.55 0.65
C ALA A 213 4.24 -5.09 0.69
N PHE A 214 4.49 -6.01 1.62
CA PHE A 214 5.73 -6.72 1.89
C PHE A 214 6.91 -5.87 2.36
N THR A 215 6.69 -4.57 2.66
CA THR A 215 7.76 -3.66 3.08
C THR A 215 8.45 -4.08 4.38
N LEU A 216 7.73 -4.78 5.27
CA LEU A 216 8.28 -5.31 6.53
C LEU A 216 8.90 -6.72 6.41
N SER A 217 8.67 -7.41 5.30
CA SER A 217 8.97 -8.85 5.17
C SER A 217 10.08 -9.14 4.18
N LEU A 218 10.38 -8.21 3.27
CA LEU A 218 11.34 -8.39 2.19
C LEU A 218 12.57 -7.49 2.38
N PRO A 219 13.74 -7.92 1.86
CA PRO A 219 14.88 -7.03 1.68
C PRO A 219 14.49 -5.81 0.84
N TRP A 220 15.04 -4.64 1.14
CA TRP A 220 14.66 -3.38 0.49
C TRP A 220 14.75 -3.41 -1.04
N SER A 221 15.80 -4.03 -1.59
CA SER A 221 15.93 -4.22 -3.04
C SER A 221 14.76 -5.02 -3.63
N SER A 222 14.25 -6.02 -2.91
CA SER A 222 13.12 -6.84 -3.34
C SER A 222 11.80 -6.09 -3.20
N VAL A 223 11.64 -5.27 -2.14
CA VAL A 223 10.48 -4.37 -1.98
C VAL A 223 10.33 -3.46 -3.19
N LEU A 224 11.39 -2.74 -3.58
CA LEU A 224 11.33 -1.82 -4.72
C LEU A 224 10.98 -2.54 -6.02
N ARG A 225 11.56 -3.72 -6.24
CA ARG A 225 11.32 -4.53 -7.44
C ARG A 225 9.91 -5.13 -7.48
N LEU A 226 9.37 -5.50 -6.32
CA LEU A 226 7.97 -5.88 -6.17
C LEU A 226 7.04 -4.71 -6.48
N TRP A 227 7.28 -3.54 -5.89
CA TRP A 227 6.45 -2.36 -6.07
C TRP A 227 6.40 -1.86 -7.52
N ASP A 228 7.53 -1.94 -8.24
CA ASP A 228 7.58 -1.70 -9.69
C ASP A 228 6.53 -2.56 -10.44
N VAL A 229 6.47 -3.86 -10.12
CA VAL A 229 5.60 -4.84 -10.79
C VAL A 229 4.17 -4.74 -10.27
N PHE A 230 3.97 -4.44 -8.99
CA PHE A 230 2.68 -4.25 -8.36
C PHE A 230 1.87 -3.13 -9.02
N TYR A 231 2.48 -1.97 -9.26
CA TYR A 231 1.76 -0.86 -9.91
C TYR A 231 1.36 -1.17 -11.36
N PHE A 232 2.07 -2.09 -12.03
CA PHE A 232 1.74 -2.50 -13.39
C PHE A 232 0.77 -3.70 -13.47
N GLU A 233 1.00 -4.78 -12.70
CA GLU A 233 0.23 -6.03 -12.78
C GLU A 233 -0.88 -6.16 -11.72
N GLY A 234 -0.93 -5.24 -10.75
CA GLY A 234 -1.91 -5.21 -9.66
C GLY A 234 -1.67 -6.22 -8.54
N VAL A 235 -2.66 -6.35 -7.65
CA VAL A 235 -2.61 -7.21 -6.43
C VAL A 235 -2.35 -8.69 -6.72
N LYS A 236 -2.60 -9.18 -7.95
CA LYS A 236 -2.23 -10.54 -8.36
C LYS A 236 -0.77 -10.87 -8.03
N VAL A 237 0.12 -9.89 -8.07
CA VAL A 237 1.55 -10.06 -7.76
C VAL A 237 1.74 -10.50 -6.31
N PHE A 238 0.91 -10.06 -5.36
CA PHE A 238 1.02 -10.43 -3.95
C PHE A 238 0.87 -11.95 -3.76
N TYR A 239 -0.10 -12.58 -4.43
CA TYR A 239 -0.26 -14.04 -4.37
C TYR A 239 0.94 -14.78 -4.97
N ARG A 240 1.48 -14.30 -6.11
CA ARG A 240 2.67 -14.92 -6.72
C ARG A 240 3.90 -14.81 -5.83
N ILE A 241 4.12 -13.65 -5.22
CA ILE A 241 5.23 -13.42 -4.30
C ILE A 241 5.09 -14.29 -3.06
N THR A 242 3.88 -14.41 -2.52
CA THR A 242 3.59 -15.29 -1.37
C THR A 242 3.97 -16.73 -1.67
N LEU A 243 3.48 -17.26 -2.80
CA LEU A 243 3.80 -18.62 -3.23
C LEU A 243 5.31 -18.80 -3.49
N ALA A 244 5.98 -17.79 -4.07
CA ALA A 244 7.42 -17.83 -4.29
C ALA A 244 8.22 -17.84 -2.98
N ILE A 245 7.85 -17.00 -2.00
CA ILE A 245 8.46 -16.99 -0.67
C ILE A 245 8.34 -18.36 -0.03
N LEU A 246 7.13 -18.95 -0.06
CA LEU A 246 6.87 -20.27 0.50
C LEU A 246 7.64 -21.37 -0.25
N GLU A 247 7.79 -21.26 -1.58
CA GLU A 247 8.57 -22.20 -2.39
C GLU A 247 10.05 -22.15 -2.03
N ILE A 248 10.62 -20.94 -1.93
CA ILE A 248 12.03 -20.72 -1.57
C ILE A 248 12.33 -21.23 -0.16
N CYS A 249 11.39 -21.04 0.78
CA CYS A 249 11.57 -21.41 2.18
C CYS A 249 11.14 -22.86 2.48
N LYS A 250 10.56 -23.57 1.50
CA LYS A 250 9.88 -24.85 1.68
C LYS A 250 10.72 -25.89 2.40
N ASP A 251 11.97 -26.09 1.96
CA ASP A 251 12.83 -27.12 2.53
C ASP A 251 13.19 -26.80 3.98
N HIS A 252 13.43 -25.53 4.30
CA HIS A 252 13.67 -25.11 5.67
C HIS A 252 12.44 -25.34 6.55
N LEU A 253 11.26 -24.91 6.10
CA LEU A 253 9.99 -25.08 6.82
C LEU A 253 9.65 -26.55 7.08
N LEU A 254 9.92 -27.43 6.11
CA LEU A 254 9.63 -28.86 6.26
C LEU A 254 10.63 -29.60 7.16
N GLN A 255 11.91 -29.21 7.12
CA GLN A 255 12.99 -29.97 7.76
C GLN A 255 13.39 -29.41 9.13
N ASN A 256 13.22 -28.10 9.35
CA ASN A 256 13.77 -27.40 10.51
C ASN A 256 12.70 -26.72 11.38
N CYS A 257 11.43 -26.78 10.99
CA CYS A 257 10.33 -26.17 11.74
C CYS A 257 9.27 -27.24 12.06
N PRO A 258 9.46 -28.05 13.12
CA PRO A 258 8.60 -29.19 13.40
C PRO A 258 7.28 -28.83 14.07
N SER A 259 7.17 -27.66 14.73
CA SER A 259 5.96 -27.25 15.45
C SER A 259 5.42 -25.90 14.98
N ASN A 260 4.22 -25.56 15.46
CA ASN A 260 3.55 -24.29 15.22
C ASN A 260 4.47 -23.08 15.50
N SER A 261 5.19 -23.11 16.63
CA SER A 261 6.01 -21.99 17.10
C SER A 261 7.21 -21.72 16.19
N GLU A 262 7.96 -22.73 15.77
CA GLU A 262 9.09 -22.52 14.86
C GLU A 262 8.61 -22.07 13.47
N LEU A 263 7.49 -22.63 12.99
CA LEU A 263 6.89 -22.25 11.71
C LEU A 263 6.49 -20.77 11.71
N LEU A 264 5.78 -20.31 12.74
CA LEU A 264 5.36 -18.92 12.85
C LEU A 264 6.54 -17.98 13.07
N ALA A 265 7.48 -18.35 13.93
CA ALA A 265 8.69 -17.55 14.16
C ALA A 265 9.46 -17.33 12.84
N PHE A 266 9.57 -18.37 12.01
CA PHE A 266 10.22 -18.25 10.71
C PHE A 266 9.39 -17.43 9.71
N LEU A 267 8.10 -17.71 9.55
CA LEU A 267 7.24 -17.04 8.56
C LEU A 267 7.06 -15.54 8.85
N LEU A 268 7.05 -15.13 10.13
CA LEU A 268 6.95 -13.73 10.52
C LEU A 268 8.29 -12.99 10.41
N HIS A 269 9.42 -13.70 10.44
CA HIS A 269 10.77 -13.12 10.44
C HIS A 269 11.72 -13.86 9.50
N ILE A 270 11.35 -13.96 8.22
CA ILE A 270 12.15 -14.68 7.22
C ILE A 270 13.50 -13.98 7.02
N PRO A 271 14.64 -14.70 7.15
CA PRO A 271 15.94 -14.10 6.93
C PRO A 271 16.08 -13.51 5.52
N HIS A 272 16.42 -12.22 5.44
CA HIS A 272 16.54 -11.46 4.19
C HIS A 272 17.43 -12.11 3.13
N LYS A 273 18.44 -12.88 3.54
CA LYS A 273 19.34 -13.61 2.64
C LYS A 273 18.62 -14.59 1.69
N TYR A 274 17.43 -15.08 2.06
CA TYR A 274 16.65 -15.99 1.21
C TYR A 274 15.89 -15.27 0.09
N LEU A 275 15.56 -13.99 0.28
CA LEU A 275 14.55 -13.30 -0.52
C LEU A 275 15.13 -12.18 -1.39
N GLY A 276 16.33 -12.41 -1.93
CA GLY A 276 16.96 -11.51 -2.90
C GLY A 276 16.08 -11.30 -4.14
N PRO A 277 16.17 -10.13 -4.81
CA PRO A 277 15.20 -9.71 -5.81
C PRO A 277 15.14 -10.62 -7.03
N ASP A 278 16.30 -11.09 -7.50
CA ASP A 278 16.39 -11.92 -8.70
C ASP A 278 15.75 -13.29 -8.47
N LEU A 279 16.17 -14.01 -7.43
CA LEU A 279 15.61 -15.31 -7.06
C LEU A 279 14.10 -15.23 -6.78
N LEU A 280 13.68 -14.21 -6.01
CA LEU A 280 12.28 -14.03 -5.64
C LEU A 280 11.40 -13.78 -6.86
N LEU A 281 11.77 -12.83 -7.71
CA LEU A 281 10.97 -12.49 -8.88
C LEU A 281 11.01 -13.58 -9.95
N GLU A 282 12.16 -14.22 -10.16
CA GLU A 282 12.26 -15.36 -11.08
C GLU A 282 11.31 -16.48 -10.65
N THR A 283 11.36 -16.86 -9.37
CA THR A 283 10.48 -17.88 -8.80
C THR A 283 9.00 -17.46 -8.93
N ALA A 284 8.67 -16.21 -8.56
CA ALA A 284 7.32 -15.67 -8.67
C ALA A 284 6.78 -15.66 -10.11
N PHE A 285 7.61 -15.43 -11.12
CA PHE A 285 7.19 -15.39 -12.51
C PHE A 285 7.10 -16.76 -13.19
N ARG A 286 7.76 -17.79 -12.64
CA ARG A 286 7.57 -19.19 -13.06
C ARG A 286 6.21 -19.75 -12.62
N ILE A 287 5.67 -19.24 -11.51
CA ILE A 287 4.36 -19.66 -11.00
C ILE A 287 3.26 -19.25 -11.97
N LYS A 288 2.62 -20.26 -12.57
CA LYS A 288 1.46 -20.11 -13.44
C LYS A 288 0.23 -19.81 -12.60
N LEU A 289 -0.08 -18.52 -12.46
CA LEU A 289 -1.26 -18.05 -11.74
C LEU A 289 -2.01 -17.02 -12.59
N SER A 290 -3.28 -17.29 -12.89
CA SER A 290 -4.19 -16.38 -13.58
C SER A 290 -5.11 -15.63 -12.61
N LYS A 291 -5.72 -14.53 -13.07
CA LYS A 291 -6.75 -13.82 -12.30
C LYS A 291 -8.00 -14.70 -12.09
N SER A 292 -8.28 -15.63 -13.02
CA SER A 292 -9.41 -16.55 -12.94
C SER A 292 -9.25 -17.53 -11.78
N ASP A 293 -8.03 -18.05 -11.58
CA ASP A 293 -7.73 -18.99 -10.49
C ASP A 293 -7.97 -18.32 -9.13
N ILE A 294 -7.48 -17.08 -8.97
CA ILE A 294 -7.69 -16.28 -7.76
C ILE A 294 -9.19 -15.99 -7.56
N ALA A 295 -9.88 -15.53 -8.61
CA ALA A 295 -11.31 -15.22 -8.54
C ALA A 295 -12.16 -16.45 -8.19
N LYS A 296 -11.81 -17.63 -8.70
CA LYS A 296 -12.46 -18.91 -8.37
C LYS A 296 -12.37 -19.18 -6.87
N TYR A 297 -11.19 -19.06 -6.26
CA TYR A 297 -11.03 -19.29 -4.82
C TYR A 297 -11.64 -18.18 -3.96
N ALA A 298 -11.56 -16.93 -4.40
CA ALA A 298 -12.18 -15.80 -3.71
C ALA A 298 -13.71 -15.93 -3.62
N ARG A 299 -14.37 -16.38 -4.70
CA ARG A 299 -15.82 -16.68 -4.69
C ARG A 299 -16.16 -17.77 -3.68
N LYS A 300 -15.38 -18.85 -3.64
CA LYS A 300 -15.57 -19.95 -2.69
C LYS A 300 -15.39 -19.49 -1.24
N ALA A 301 -14.38 -18.66 -0.97
CA ALA A 301 -14.14 -18.07 0.34
C ALA A 301 -15.34 -17.25 0.82
N SER A 302 -15.89 -16.42 -0.07
CA SER A 302 -16.99 -15.52 0.26
C SER A 302 -18.30 -16.24 0.53
N ILE A 303 -18.57 -17.37 -0.12
CA ILE A 303 -19.73 -18.21 0.18
C ILE A 303 -19.60 -18.82 1.58
N LYS A 304 -18.40 -19.24 1.98
CA LYS A 304 -18.13 -19.76 3.33
C LYS A 304 -18.23 -18.66 4.39
N ASP A 305 -17.64 -17.49 4.16
CA ASP A 305 -17.71 -16.36 5.09
C ASP A 305 -19.11 -15.73 5.17
N ALA A 306 -19.91 -15.72 4.09
CA ALA A 306 -21.30 -15.27 4.13
C ALA A 306 -22.18 -16.12 5.09
N SER A 307 -21.82 -17.39 5.30
CA SER A 307 -22.48 -18.25 6.29
C SER A 307 -22.08 -17.97 7.74
N VAL A 308 -21.03 -17.17 7.97
CA VAL A 308 -20.45 -16.90 9.31
C VAL A 308 -20.46 -15.41 9.69
N ALA A 309 -20.35 -14.48 8.74
CA ALA A 309 -20.12 -13.05 9.01
C ALA A 309 -20.83 -12.06 8.06
N GLY A 310 -21.54 -12.50 7.02
CA GLY A 310 -22.45 -11.63 6.24
C GLY A 310 -21.83 -10.46 5.46
N LEU A 311 -20.53 -10.48 5.13
CA LEU A 311 -19.86 -9.36 4.45
C LEU A 311 -19.84 -9.49 2.90
N PRO A 312 -20.03 -8.39 2.15
CA PRO A 312 -20.07 -8.41 0.68
C PRO A 312 -18.69 -8.60 0.03
N PHE A 313 -18.70 -9.38 -1.05
CA PHE A 313 -17.57 -9.91 -1.85
C PHE A 313 -16.88 -8.91 -2.81
N GLU A 314 -17.48 -7.74 -3.01
CA GLU A 314 -17.14 -6.83 -4.12
C GLU A 314 -15.68 -6.31 -4.17
N PRO A 315 -15.01 -5.94 -3.05
CA PRO A 315 -13.72 -5.23 -3.13
C PRO A 315 -12.56 -6.02 -3.77
N GLY A 316 -12.46 -7.32 -3.50
CA GLY A 316 -11.33 -8.14 -3.95
C GLY A 316 -11.31 -8.40 -5.45
N LEU A 317 -12.49 -8.61 -6.04
CA LEU A 317 -12.59 -8.73 -7.49
C LEU A 317 -12.24 -7.41 -8.18
N GLU A 318 -12.58 -6.26 -7.58
CA GLU A 318 -12.19 -4.97 -8.12
C GLU A 318 -10.68 -4.77 -8.12
N ASN A 319 -9.99 -5.14 -7.03
CA ASN A 319 -8.53 -5.09 -6.96
C ASN A 319 -7.87 -5.95 -8.06
N LEU A 320 -8.50 -7.07 -8.42
CA LEU A 320 -8.04 -7.93 -9.53
C LEU A 320 -8.35 -7.35 -10.91
N LYS A 321 -9.28 -6.41 -11.06
CA LYS A 321 -9.57 -5.75 -12.35
C LYS A 321 -8.47 -4.77 -12.75
N VAL A 322 -7.67 -4.26 -11.80
CA VAL A 322 -6.55 -3.36 -12.11
C VAL A 322 -5.56 -4.02 -13.09
N GLY A 323 -5.20 -3.30 -14.15
CA GLY A 323 -4.47 -3.84 -15.31
C GLY A 323 -5.37 -4.50 -16.38
N GLN A 324 -6.68 -4.24 -16.39
CA GLN A 324 -7.64 -4.54 -17.46
C GLN A 324 -8.70 -3.43 -17.56
N ASN A 325 -9.39 -3.35 -18.71
CA ASN A 325 -10.45 -2.40 -19.09
C ASN A 325 -11.19 -1.75 -17.91
N GLN A 326 -11.05 -0.43 -17.78
CA GLN A 326 -12.16 0.43 -17.35
C GLN A 326 -12.41 1.46 -18.45
N SER A 327 -13.52 1.29 -19.16
CA SER A 327 -14.29 2.45 -19.62
C SER A 327 -14.77 3.16 -18.36
N THR A 328 -14.17 4.31 -18.06
CA THR A 328 -14.64 5.35 -17.13
C THR A 328 -15.87 4.97 -16.30
N SER A 329 -15.70 4.16 -15.24
CA SER A 329 -16.70 4.09 -14.19
C SER A 329 -16.40 5.25 -13.24
N SER A 330 -17.27 6.25 -13.28
CA SER A 330 -17.33 7.43 -12.42
C SER A 330 -16.54 7.30 -11.12
N LEU A 331 -15.58 8.20 -10.92
CA LEU A 331 -15.05 8.52 -9.60
C LEU A 331 -16.22 8.63 -8.60
N PRO A 332 -16.11 8.10 -7.37
CA PRO A 332 -17.11 8.35 -6.36
C PRO A 332 -17.30 9.85 -6.21
N SER A 333 -18.53 10.31 -6.45
CA SER A 333 -18.95 11.65 -6.08
C SER A 333 -18.84 11.76 -4.56
N LEU A 334 -17.81 12.47 -4.09
CA LEU A 334 -17.72 12.96 -2.73
C LEU A 334 -18.87 13.94 -2.51
N LYS A 335 -20.04 13.41 -2.13
CA LYS A 335 -21.04 14.21 -1.42
C LYS A 335 -20.41 14.65 -0.11
N SER A 336 -20.54 15.95 0.20
CA SER A 336 -20.14 16.61 1.45
C SER A 336 -18.68 17.12 1.55
N LEU A 337 -18.32 18.08 0.69
CA LEU A 337 -17.37 19.15 1.07
C LEU A 337 -18.03 20.55 1.08
N SER A 338 -19.36 20.62 0.97
CA SER A 338 -20.12 21.89 1.06
C SER A 338 -20.34 22.40 2.49
N GLY A 339 -19.80 21.73 3.52
CA GLY A 339 -20.05 22.06 4.93
C GLY A 339 -19.03 22.98 5.61
N ILE A 340 -17.86 23.23 5.03
CA ILE A 340 -16.75 23.92 5.74
C ILE A 340 -16.72 25.44 5.47
N SER A 341 -17.60 25.97 4.64
CA SER A 341 -17.74 27.42 4.44
C SER A 341 -19.10 27.91 4.90
N LYS A 342 -19.24 28.17 6.22
CA LYS A 342 -20.13 29.17 6.84
C LYS A 342 -20.21 28.96 8.37
N ARG A 343 -19.22 29.45 9.11
CA ARG A 343 -19.45 29.95 10.48
C ARG A 343 -18.31 30.86 10.95
N VAL A 344 -18.25 32.04 10.34
CA VAL A 344 -17.77 33.24 11.03
C VAL A 344 -18.90 34.25 10.90
N LYS A 345 -19.68 34.43 11.97
CA LYS A 345 -20.56 35.60 12.11
C LYS A 345 -19.88 36.57 13.08
N PRO A 346 -19.90 37.88 12.79
CA PRO A 346 -19.17 38.88 13.56
C PRO A 346 -19.88 39.13 14.90
N HIS A 347 -19.09 39.35 15.94
CA HIS A 347 -19.55 39.85 17.24
C HIS A 347 -20.31 41.17 17.04
N ARG A 348 -21.57 41.21 17.45
CA ARG A 348 -22.32 42.46 17.64
C ARG A 348 -22.80 42.49 19.09
N SER A 349 -22.28 43.45 19.83
CA SER A 349 -22.69 43.89 21.16
C SER A 349 -24.20 44.10 21.22
N GLN A 350 -24.86 43.56 22.25
CA GLN A 350 -26.17 44.03 22.68
C GLN A 350 -26.16 44.33 24.17
N THR A 351 -26.34 45.62 24.42
CA THR A 351 -26.73 46.29 25.65
C THR A 351 -28.07 45.77 26.16
N SER A 352 -28.13 45.43 27.43
CA SER A 352 -29.35 45.18 28.20
C SER A 352 -29.94 46.50 28.71
N GLY A 353 -31.18 46.82 28.32
CA GLY A 353 -32.16 47.44 29.23
C GLY A 353 -33.07 46.33 29.80
N PRO A 354 -34.00 46.59 30.75
CA PRO A 354 -34.78 47.83 30.87
C PRO A 354 -35.08 48.26 32.34
N HIS A 355 -35.96 49.26 32.48
CA HIS A 355 -36.73 49.68 33.67
C HIS A 355 -36.33 50.99 34.37
N THR A 356 -37.04 52.05 33.98
CA THR A 356 -37.40 53.22 34.79
C THR A 356 -38.64 52.92 35.63
N LEU A 357 -38.62 53.25 36.93
CA LEU A 357 -39.79 53.53 37.79
C LEU A 357 -39.34 54.49 38.94
N PRO A 358 -40.25 55.20 39.62
CA PRO A 358 -40.21 56.67 39.70
C PRO A 358 -39.81 57.25 41.08
N LYS A 359 -39.60 58.58 41.02
CA LYS A 359 -39.47 59.59 42.08
C LYS A 359 -39.97 59.20 43.48
N SER A 360 -39.13 59.47 44.49
CA SER A 360 -39.56 59.69 45.87
C SER A 360 -39.41 61.17 46.23
N SER A 361 -40.44 61.72 46.87
CA SER A 361 -40.36 62.98 47.61
C SER A 361 -41.28 62.87 48.82
N HIS A 362 -40.65 62.95 50.00
CA HIS A 362 -41.14 63.36 51.32
C HIS A 362 -42.44 62.76 51.89
N LEU A 363 -42.35 62.19 53.10
CA LEU A 363 -42.74 62.85 54.35
C LEU A 363 -42.52 61.90 55.54
N THR A 364 -41.86 62.44 56.58
CA THR A 364 -41.79 61.99 58.00
C THR A 364 -41.25 60.59 58.33
#